data_AF-A0A9P4J301-F1
#
_entry.id   AF-A0A9P4J301-F1
#
_cell.length_a   1.000
_cell.length_b   1.000
_cell.length_c   1.000
_cell.angle_alpha   90.00
_cell.angle_beta   90.00
_cell.angle_gamma   90.00
#
_symmetry.space_group_name_H-M   'P 1'
#
loop_
_entity.id
_entity.type
_entity.pdbx_description
1 polymer ?
#
loop_
_entity_poly.entity_id
_entity_poly.type
_entity_poly.pdbx_seq_one_letter_code
_entity_poly.pdbx_strand_id
1 'polypeptide(L)'
;MQNTTTVGMEKAQLSKNPDAGLRAHDHYVRRLPPWRFRLRQSLLPIVRWETPYLARMQDAVRTPALDSYFASTANLGTHTFFMIFLPLLFWCGQTTYGRALVHMLAAGVFWSGWVKDLLCLPRPLSPPLQRITMSGSTALEYGFPSTHSTNAVSVAVYLIYDIQTGAIVLSEPFRILALIACCWYAISIVFGRLYCGMHGFSDVIVGSALGAIIAGVQIYWGPAFDEFISQGAWTNALVSVIIILLAVRFHPEPADNCPCFDDSVSFAGVNAGIEIGQWHFAKTSFAWDKPVPGTVPFDMSKLGVIRIVLRLLVGVVIVFIWRAVAKPFLLKVLPPLFRQIENVGLTLPRRFFKRASQYTKVPTLLKDDNVIPPAREIPKFISSLGKPRRRTVSIGPQSEADAREMLAQREIQRKESLRSLRSQGSNGDIAVSSSAAISPLEVPSSEEKPKLLGHELATQASPYQSDSEQEKVVFEGIEKPRVRYDVEVVTKLVVYAGIAWLSTEGNPILFTYIGLGL
;
A
#
# COMPACT_ATOMS: atom_id res chain seq x y z
N MET A 1 -1.19 13.87 62.22
CA MET A 1 -1.86 14.69 61.19
C MET A 1 -1.19 14.41 59.86
N GLN A 2 -1.96 13.88 58.92
CA GLN A 2 -1.53 13.40 57.61
C GLN A 2 -1.12 14.57 56.71
N ASN A 3 0.08 14.53 56.13
CA ASN A 3 0.42 15.34 54.96
C ASN A 3 0.27 14.48 53.72
N THR A 4 -0.87 14.65 53.06
CA THR A 4 -1.23 14.05 51.79
C THR A 4 -0.45 14.76 50.68
N THR A 5 0.66 14.16 50.25
CA THR A 5 1.36 14.57 49.03
C THR A 5 0.52 14.13 47.84
N THR A 6 -0.18 15.10 47.24
CA THR A 6 -0.80 14.98 45.93
C THR A 6 0.29 14.76 44.88
N VAL A 7 0.61 13.49 44.59
CA VAL A 7 1.39 13.12 43.41
C VAL A 7 0.48 13.37 42.21
N GLY A 8 0.76 14.45 41.50
CA GLY A 8 0.07 14.81 40.26
C GLY A 8 0.16 13.66 39.27
N MET A 9 -1.00 13.14 38.86
CA MET A 9 -1.15 12.46 37.59
C MET A 9 -0.90 13.50 36.50
N GLU A 10 0.37 13.73 36.18
CA GLU A 10 0.75 14.37 34.94
C GLU A 10 0.33 13.40 33.83
N LYS A 11 -0.89 13.61 33.32
CA LYS A 11 -1.40 12.93 32.12
C LYS A 11 -0.31 13.05 31.07
N ALA A 12 0.30 11.93 30.70
CA ALA A 12 1.10 11.81 29.49
C ALA A 12 0.42 12.64 28.39
N GLN A 13 1.10 13.69 27.93
CA GLN A 13 0.56 14.65 26.98
C GLN A 13 -0.03 13.89 25.79
N LEU A 14 -1.37 13.90 25.67
CA LEU A 14 -2.10 13.27 24.57
C LEU A 14 -1.50 13.75 23.23
N SER A 15 -0.77 12.90 22.51
CA SER A 15 -0.42 13.20 21.11
C SER A 15 -1.71 13.31 20.29
N LYS A 16 -1.76 14.34 19.44
CA LYS A 16 -2.98 14.94 18.88
C LYS A 16 -3.75 14.09 17.86
N ASN A 17 -3.26 12.95 17.37
CA ASN A 17 -3.88 12.26 16.23
C ASN A 17 -3.73 10.72 16.28
N PRO A 18 -4.74 9.97 16.80
CA PRO A 18 -4.82 8.52 16.64
C PRO A 18 -4.90 8.13 15.16
N ASP A 19 -4.62 6.85 14.88
CA ASP A 19 -4.71 6.27 13.54
C ASP A 19 -6.09 6.41 12.92
N ALA A 20 -6.14 6.28 11.60
CA ALA A 20 -7.37 6.35 10.83
C ALA A 20 -8.38 5.32 11.34
N GLY A 21 -9.59 5.77 11.68
CA GLY A 21 -10.64 4.88 12.18
C GLY A 21 -10.65 4.67 13.70
N LEU A 22 -9.63 5.12 14.45
CA LEU A 22 -9.51 4.90 15.90
C LEU A 22 -9.72 6.13 16.78
N ARG A 23 -10.04 7.29 16.17
CA ARG A 23 -10.38 8.51 16.92
C ARG A 23 -11.63 8.40 17.81
N ALA A 24 -11.81 9.37 18.71
CA ALA A 24 -12.97 9.44 19.59
C ALA A 24 -14.29 9.49 18.81
N HIS A 25 -15.36 8.97 19.41
CA HIS A 25 -16.68 8.88 18.79
C HIS A 25 -17.17 10.24 18.25
N ASP A 26 -17.02 11.30 19.05
CA ASP A 26 -17.41 12.68 18.70
C ASP A 26 -16.74 13.20 17.43
N HIS A 27 -15.53 12.75 17.12
CA HIS A 27 -14.82 13.14 15.89
C HIS A 27 -15.59 12.68 14.65
N TYR A 28 -16.10 11.44 14.65
CA TYR A 28 -16.86 10.89 13.53
C TYR A 28 -18.27 11.44 13.45
N VAL A 29 -18.94 11.66 14.60
CA VAL A 29 -20.26 12.30 14.65
C VAL A 29 -20.24 13.68 14.01
N ARG A 30 -19.19 14.47 14.27
CA ARG A 30 -19.06 15.83 13.75
C ARG A 30 -18.63 15.89 12.28
N ARG A 31 -17.92 14.88 11.78
CA ARG A 31 -17.31 14.92 10.43
C ARG A 31 -18.04 14.12 9.36
N LEU A 32 -18.80 13.10 9.74
CA LEU A 32 -19.53 12.24 8.82
C LEU A 32 -21.01 12.63 8.75
N PRO A 33 -21.64 12.57 7.56
CA PRO A 33 -23.09 12.64 7.43
C PRO A 33 -23.79 11.57 8.30
N PRO A 34 -25.00 11.83 8.83
CA PRO A 34 -25.68 10.91 9.75
C PRO A 34 -25.86 9.49 9.21
N TRP A 35 -26.13 9.34 7.91
CA TRP A 35 -26.30 8.04 7.27
C TRP A 35 -24.98 7.25 7.20
N ARG A 36 -23.85 7.89 6.88
CA ARG A 36 -22.51 7.25 6.86
C ARG A 36 -22.10 6.82 8.24
N PHE A 37 -22.37 7.68 9.22
CA PHE A 37 -22.08 7.40 10.61
C PHE A 37 -22.85 6.19 11.14
N ARG A 38 -24.15 6.08 10.85
CA ARG A 38 -24.97 4.90 11.22
C ARG A 38 -24.41 3.61 10.61
N LEU A 39 -24.02 3.65 9.34
CA LEU A 39 -23.41 2.50 8.66
C LEU A 39 -22.06 2.12 9.31
N ARG A 40 -21.22 3.11 9.60
CA ARG A 40 -19.96 2.88 10.32
C ARG A 40 -20.22 2.25 11.70
N GLN A 41 -21.24 2.71 12.41
CA GLN A 41 -21.58 2.22 13.75
C GLN A 41 -22.13 0.79 13.73
N SER A 42 -22.84 0.38 12.68
CA SER A 42 -23.33 -1.00 12.54
C SER A 42 -22.22 -2.00 12.22
N LEU A 43 -21.18 -1.58 11.47
CA LEU A 43 -20.08 -2.46 11.07
C LEU A 43 -18.94 -2.53 12.11
N LEU A 44 -18.75 -1.50 12.94
CA LEU A 44 -17.66 -1.45 13.92
C LEU A 44 -17.66 -2.61 14.94
N PRO A 45 -18.80 -3.09 15.47
CA PRO A 45 -18.83 -4.24 16.35
C PRO A 45 -18.29 -5.52 15.70
N ILE A 46 -18.50 -5.70 14.40
CA ILE A 46 -18.03 -6.88 13.65
C ILE A 46 -16.50 -6.91 13.65
N VAL A 47 -15.86 -5.79 13.29
CA VAL A 47 -14.38 -5.67 13.28
C VAL A 47 -13.78 -5.96 14.66
N ARG A 48 -14.42 -5.45 15.72
CA ARG A 48 -13.98 -5.68 17.11
C ARG A 48 -14.17 -7.13 17.55
N TRP A 49 -15.27 -7.75 17.13
CA TRP A 49 -15.57 -9.16 17.45
C TRP A 49 -14.59 -10.12 16.76
N GLU A 50 -14.14 -9.82 15.54
CA GLU A 50 -13.19 -10.66 14.79
C GLU A 50 -11.75 -10.61 15.37
N THR A 51 -11.36 -9.49 15.98
CA THR A 51 -9.98 -9.23 16.47
C THR A 51 -9.42 -10.34 17.38
N PRO A 52 -10.10 -10.83 18.43
CA PRO A 52 -9.56 -11.89 19.28
C PRO A 52 -9.41 -13.25 18.57
N TYR A 53 -10.28 -13.57 17.59
CA TYR A 53 -10.16 -14.82 16.83
C TYR A 53 -8.98 -14.77 15.86
N LEU A 54 -8.76 -13.60 15.24
CA LEU A 54 -7.58 -13.35 14.41
C LEU A 54 -6.30 -13.48 15.24
N ALA A 55 -6.28 -12.96 16.47
CA ALA A 55 -5.12 -13.09 17.35
C ALA A 55 -4.80 -14.56 17.65
N ARG A 56 -5.80 -15.38 18.00
CA ARG A 56 -5.60 -16.82 18.20
C ARG A 56 -5.09 -17.54 16.95
N MET A 57 -5.62 -17.18 15.78
CA MET A 57 -5.14 -17.73 14.51
C MET A 57 -3.67 -17.34 14.27
N GLN A 58 -3.33 -16.08 14.52
CA GLN A 58 -1.98 -15.57 14.37
C GLN A 58 -1.02 -16.28 15.34
N ASP A 59 -1.38 -16.44 16.61
CA ASP A 59 -0.57 -17.14 17.61
C ASP A 59 -0.34 -18.62 17.26
N ALA A 60 -1.32 -19.29 16.63
CA ALA A 60 -1.21 -20.70 16.26
C ALA A 60 -0.34 -20.96 15.03
N VAL A 61 -0.31 -20.04 14.06
CA VAL A 61 0.32 -20.26 12.74
C VAL A 61 1.65 -19.51 12.60
N ARG A 62 1.99 -18.61 13.53
CA ARG A 62 3.17 -17.76 13.37
C ARG A 62 4.49 -18.51 13.47
N THR A 63 5.35 -18.27 12.48
CA THR A 63 6.73 -18.75 12.45
C THR A 63 7.60 -17.72 11.73
N PRO A 64 8.90 -17.59 12.06
CA PRO A 64 9.78 -16.60 11.40
C PRO A 64 9.87 -16.75 9.88
N ALA A 65 9.75 -17.98 9.37
CA ALA A 65 9.75 -18.27 7.93
C ALA A 65 8.48 -17.73 7.25
N LEU A 66 7.32 -17.97 7.85
CA LEU A 66 6.04 -17.48 7.34
C LEU A 66 5.91 -15.95 7.49
N ASP A 67 6.42 -15.36 8.57
CA ASP A 67 6.51 -13.90 8.75
C ASP A 67 7.26 -13.26 7.57
N SER A 68 8.41 -13.83 7.19
CA SER A 68 9.22 -13.34 6.07
C SER A 68 8.53 -13.56 4.71
N TYR A 69 7.89 -14.71 4.53
CA TYR A 69 7.14 -15.04 3.31
C TYR A 69 5.98 -14.06 3.10
N PHE A 70 5.07 -13.92 4.07
CA PHE A 70 3.89 -13.07 3.95
C PHE A 70 4.21 -11.58 3.92
N ALA A 71 5.26 -11.14 4.62
CA ALA A 71 5.77 -9.77 4.47
C ALA A 71 6.30 -9.52 3.05
N SER A 72 6.96 -10.51 2.45
CA SER A 72 7.48 -10.41 1.08
C SER A 72 6.37 -10.43 0.04
N THR A 73 5.38 -11.32 0.17
CA THR A 73 4.25 -11.39 -0.77
C THR A 73 3.36 -10.16 -0.68
N ALA A 74 3.28 -9.49 0.48
CA ALA A 74 2.60 -8.20 0.59
C ALA A 74 3.23 -7.11 -0.31
N ASN A 75 4.53 -7.18 -0.61
CA ASN A 75 5.19 -6.25 -1.53
C ASN A 75 4.73 -6.40 -2.99
N LEU A 76 4.18 -7.56 -3.37
CA LEU A 76 3.66 -7.79 -4.73
C LEU A 76 2.41 -6.93 -5.02
N GLY A 77 1.76 -6.38 -4.00
CA GLY A 77 0.65 -5.44 -4.18
C GLY A 77 1.03 -3.97 -4.06
N THR A 78 2.32 -3.63 -4.15
CA THR A 78 2.79 -2.24 -4.03
C THR A 78 2.86 -1.54 -5.38
N HIS A 79 2.77 -0.21 -5.37
CA HIS A 79 2.94 0.62 -6.57
C HIS A 79 4.25 0.36 -7.32
N THR A 80 5.32 -0.01 -6.61
CA THR A 80 6.63 -0.33 -7.21
C THR A 80 6.58 -1.59 -8.04
N PHE A 81 5.97 -2.64 -7.50
CA PHE A 81 5.80 -3.88 -8.22
C PHE A 81 5.01 -3.64 -9.49
N PHE A 82 3.87 -2.95 -9.40
CA PHE A 82 3.05 -2.64 -10.57
C PHE A 82 3.76 -1.77 -11.61
N MET A 83 4.52 -0.76 -11.18
CA MET A 83 5.29 0.12 -12.07
C MET A 83 6.35 -0.62 -12.88
N ILE A 84 6.89 -1.72 -12.35
CA ILE A 84 7.90 -2.53 -13.06
C ILE A 84 7.21 -3.65 -13.85
N PHE A 85 6.27 -4.37 -13.23
CA PHE A 85 5.69 -5.60 -13.78
C PHE A 85 4.70 -5.35 -14.92
N LEU A 86 3.78 -4.39 -14.78
CA LEU A 86 2.73 -4.15 -15.79
C LEU A 86 3.31 -3.75 -17.16
N PRO A 87 4.34 -2.87 -17.25
CA PRO A 87 4.97 -2.53 -18.52
C PRO A 87 5.60 -3.73 -19.25
N LEU A 88 6.14 -4.72 -18.53
CA LEU A 88 6.76 -5.90 -19.14
C LEU A 88 5.77 -6.68 -19.99
N LEU A 89 4.48 -6.70 -19.61
CA LEU A 89 3.44 -7.38 -20.38
C LEU A 89 3.30 -6.76 -21.77
N PHE A 90 3.25 -5.42 -21.84
CA PHE A 90 3.22 -4.70 -23.11
C PHE A 90 4.49 -4.93 -23.92
N TRP A 91 5.66 -4.88 -23.29
CA TRP A 91 6.94 -5.06 -23.99
C TRP A 91 7.17 -6.50 -24.44
N CYS A 92 6.49 -7.48 -23.86
CA CYS A 92 6.46 -8.87 -24.30
C CYS A 92 5.30 -9.17 -25.27
N GLY A 93 4.60 -8.14 -25.77
CA GLY A 93 3.48 -8.29 -26.72
C GLY A 93 2.18 -8.81 -26.11
N GLN A 94 2.12 -9.01 -24.79
CA GLN A 94 0.95 -9.48 -24.05
C GLN A 94 -0.02 -8.32 -23.76
N THR A 95 -0.43 -7.62 -24.81
CA THR A 95 -1.18 -6.36 -24.74
C THR A 95 -2.58 -6.56 -24.16
N THR A 96 -3.29 -7.62 -24.55
CA THR A 96 -4.63 -7.96 -24.03
C THR A 96 -4.61 -8.12 -22.51
N TYR A 97 -3.69 -8.94 -22.00
CA TYR A 97 -3.53 -9.15 -20.56
C TYR A 97 -3.00 -7.90 -19.85
N GLY A 98 -2.10 -7.15 -20.48
CA GLY A 98 -1.60 -5.88 -19.96
C GLY A 98 -2.72 -4.87 -19.70
N ARG A 99 -3.61 -4.66 -20.69
CA ARG A 99 -4.79 -3.78 -20.58
C ARG A 99 -5.73 -4.27 -19.49
N ALA A 100 -6.13 -5.54 -19.55
CA ALA A 100 -7.06 -6.13 -18.59
C ALA A 100 -6.55 -6.04 -17.14
N LEU A 101 -5.26 -6.33 -16.90
CA LEU A 101 -4.68 -6.23 -15.57
C LEU A 101 -4.65 -4.78 -15.07
N VAL A 102 -4.31 -3.82 -15.93
CA VAL A 102 -4.31 -2.40 -15.53
C VAL A 102 -5.72 -1.93 -15.20
N HIS A 103 -6.71 -2.23 -16.05
CA HIS A 103 -8.12 -1.88 -15.80
C HIS A 103 -8.64 -2.48 -14.49
N MET A 104 -8.40 -3.78 -14.28
CA MET A 104 -8.83 -4.47 -13.06
C MET A 104 -8.14 -3.95 -11.80
N LEU A 105 -6.81 -3.74 -11.84
CA LEU A 105 -6.06 -3.23 -10.69
C LEU A 105 -6.46 -1.78 -10.36
N ALA A 106 -6.65 -0.95 -11.39
CA ALA A 106 -7.11 0.42 -11.20
C ALA A 106 -8.53 0.47 -10.63
N ALA A 107 -9.45 -0.34 -11.15
CA ALA A 107 -10.80 -0.48 -10.61
C ALA A 107 -10.78 -1.02 -9.17
N GLY A 108 -9.93 -2.01 -8.88
CA GLY A 108 -9.78 -2.61 -7.55
C GLY A 108 -9.29 -1.60 -6.53
N VAL A 109 -8.26 -0.82 -6.85
CA VAL A 109 -7.76 0.25 -5.97
C VAL A 109 -8.78 1.37 -5.81
N PHE A 110 -9.42 1.80 -6.91
CA PHE A 110 -10.43 2.85 -6.86
C PHE A 110 -11.65 2.45 -6.01
N TRP A 111 -12.29 1.32 -6.30
CA TRP A 111 -13.52 0.91 -5.60
C TRP A 111 -13.25 0.52 -4.15
N SER A 112 -12.15 -0.20 -3.87
CA SER A 112 -11.80 -0.51 -2.48
C SER A 112 -11.42 0.76 -1.69
N GLY A 113 -10.67 1.68 -2.30
CA GLY A 113 -10.35 2.99 -1.72
C GLY A 113 -11.57 3.88 -1.49
N TRP A 114 -12.52 3.85 -2.42
CA TRP A 114 -13.80 4.54 -2.32
C TRP A 114 -14.61 4.03 -1.12
N VAL A 115 -14.71 2.71 -0.94
CA VAL A 115 -15.41 2.11 0.21
C VAL A 115 -14.65 2.38 1.52
N LYS A 116 -13.32 2.30 1.52
CA LYS A 116 -12.47 2.64 2.67
C LYS A 116 -12.75 4.06 3.18
N ASP A 117 -12.68 5.05 2.30
CA ASP A 117 -12.92 6.46 2.66
C ASP A 117 -14.40 6.73 2.97
N LEU A 118 -15.33 5.95 2.40
CA LEU A 118 -16.75 6.05 2.74
C LEU A 118 -17.03 5.59 4.18
N LEU A 119 -16.49 4.44 4.56
CA LEU A 119 -16.85 3.74 5.81
C LEU A 119 -15.95 4.10 6.99
N CYS A 120 -14.71 4.52 6.72
CA CYS A 120 -13.74 4.95 7.73
C CYS A 120 -13.56 3.91 8.87
N LEU A 121 -13.57 2.61 8.53
CA LEU A 121 -13.45 1.52 9.50
C LEU A 121 -11.98 1.26 9.85
N PRO A 122 -11.64 1.14 11.14
CA PRO A 122 -10.28 0.89 11.57
C PRO A 122 -9.81 -0.52 11.18
N ARG A 123 -8.49 -0.70 11.13
CA ARG A 123 -7.88 -2.04 11.13
C ARG A 123 -8.11 -2.75 12.47
N PRO A 124 -7.94 -4.09 12.53
CA PRO A 124 -7.91 -4.82 13.79
C PRO A 124 -6.88 -4.24 14.77
N LEU A 125 -7.20 -4.28 16.06
CA LEU A 125 -6.35 -3.75 17.12
C LEU A 125 -5.11 -4.64 17.32
N SER A 126 -3.96 -4.00 17.51
CA SER A 126 -2.68 -4.66 17.77
C SER A 126 -2.01 -3.94 18.94
N PRO A 127 -1.93 -4.50 20.15
CA PRO A 127 -2.32 -5.86 20.55
C PRO A 127 -3.86 -6.08 20.63
N PRO A 128 -4.37 -7.34 20.69
CA PRO A 128 -3.63 -8.60 20.85
C PRO A 128 -2.91 -9.10 19.59
N LEU A 129 -3.26 -8.61 18.40
CA LEU A 129 -2.54 -8.95 17.17
C LEU A 129 -1.14 -8.32 17.16
N GLN A 130 -0.25 -8.85 16.33
CA GLN A 130 1.03 -8.23 15.97
C GLN A 130 0.99 -7.85 14.49
N ARG A 131 1.20 -6.57 14.18
CA ARG A 131 1.28 -6.13 12.79
C ARG A 131 2.63 -6.47 12.19
N ILE A 132 2.58 -7.10 11.03
CA ILE A 132 3.74 -7.50 10.24
C ILE A 132 3.69 -6.70 8.94
N THR A 133 4.65 -5.79 8.76
CA THR A 133 4.73 -4.98 7.55
C THR A 133 6.18 -4.71 7.17
N MET A 134 6.39 -4.32 5.92
CA MET A 134 7.67 -3.75 5.45
C MET A 134 7.59 -2.23 5.24
N SER A 135 6.39 -1.65 5.38
CA SER A 135 6.11 -0.22 5.19
C SER A 135 5.19 0.29 6.29
N GLY A 136 5.60 1.37 6.98
CA GLY A 136 4.81 1.99 8.05
C GLY A 136 3.56 2.69 7.54
N SER A 137 3.60 3.29 6.35
CA SER A 137 2.47 4.02 5.76
C SER A 137 1.22 3.18 5.54
N THR A 138 1.36 1.86 5.35
CA THR A 138 0.23 0.95 5.16
C THR A 138 -0.61 0.84 6.44
N ALA A 139 -0.01 1.05 7.63
CA ALA A 139 -0.74 1.06 8.90
C ALA A 139 -1.64 2.30 9.06
N LEU A 140 -1.40 3.37 8.28
CA LEU A 140 -2.17 4.62 8.33
C LEU A 140 -3.50 4.54 7.54
N GLU A 141 -3.73 3.47 6.80
CA GLU A 141 -4.95 3.27 6.01
C GLU A 141 -6.09 2.60 6.80
N TYR A 142 -7.33 2.88 6.38
CA TYR A 142 -8.51 2.13 6.79
C TYR A 142 -8.41 0.64 6.40
N GLY A 143 -9.00 -0.22 7.23
CA GLY A 143 -8.94 -1.68 7.08
C GLY A 143 -9.93 -2.23 6.04
N PHE A 144 -11.16 -1.73 6.04
CA PHE A 144 -12.25 -2.34 5.27
C PHE A 144 -12.53 -1.58 3.96
N PRO A 145 -12.61 -2.26 2.79
CA PRO A 145 -12.23 -3.65 2.49
C PRO A 145 -10.74 -3.79 2.14
N SER A 146 -10.26 -5.03 2.05
CA SER A 146 -8.86 -5.32 1.70
C SER A 146 -8.58 -5.15 0.20
N THR A 147 -7.88 -4.07 -0.17
CA THR A 147 -7.43 -3.80 -1.55
C THR A 147 -6.52 -4.89 -2.13
N HIS A 148 -5.61 -5.45 -1.33
CA HIS A 148 -4.74 -6.55 -1.79
C HIS A 148 -5.55 -7.80 -2.14
N SER A 149 -6.58 -8.11 -1.36
CA SER A 149 -7.47 -9.23 -1.61
C SER A 149 -8.31 -8.99 -2.86
N THR A 150 -8.85 -7.76 -3.03
CA THR A 150 -9.55 -7.36 -4.26
C THR A 150 -8.70 -7.57 -5.51
N ASN A 151 -7.47 -7.06 -5.51
CA ASN A 151 -6.58 -7.15 -6.66
C ASN A 151 -6.09 -8.59 -6.91
N ALA A 152 -5.76 -9.35 -5.87
CA ALA A 152 -5.30 -10.73 -6.05
C ALA A 152 -6.41 -11.63 -6.61
N VAL A 153 -7.63 -11.50 -6.08
CA VAL A 153 -8.78 -12.29 -6.53
C VAL A 153 -9.24 -11.86 -7.92
N SER A 154 -9.24 -10.57 -8.26
CA SER A 154 -9.61 -10.12 -9.60
C SER A 154 -8.68 -10.70 -10.66
N VAL A 155 -7.36 -10.65 -10.43
CA VAL A 155 -6.36 -11.21 -11.34
C VAL A 155 -6.48 -12.74 -11.43
N ALA A 156 -6.61 -13.43 -10.30
CA ALA A 156 -6.70 -14.89 -10.28
C ALA A 156 -7.96 -15.40 -11.00
N VAL A 157 -9.13 -14.79 -10.74
CA VAL A 157 -10.39 -15.18 -11.39
C VAL A 157 -10.31 -14.97 -12.90
N TYR A 158 -9.77 -13.84 -13.35
CA TYR A 158 -9.59 -13.55 -14.77
C TYR A 158 -8.68 -14.58 -15.47
N LEU A 159 -7.50 -14.86 -14.88
CA LEU A 159 -6.57 -15.84 -15.46
C LEU A 159 -7.14 -17.26 -15.44
N ILE A 160 -7.83 -17.66 -14.37
CA ILE A 160 -8.49 -18.97 -14.30
C ILE A 160 -9.54 -19.09 -15.41
N TYR A 161 -10.35 -18.06 -15.64
CA TYR A 161 -11.34 -18.04 -16.72
C TYR A 161 -10.69 -18.18 -18.11
N ASP A 162 -9.64 -17.41 -18.39
CA ASP A 162 -8.95 -17.45 -19.69
C ASP A 162 -8.21 -18.78 -19.93
N ILE A 163 -7.67 -19.42 -18.88
CA ILE A 163 -7.07 -20.76 -18.96
C ILE A 163 -8.16 -21.83 -19.21
N GLN A 164 -9.33 -21.70 -18.58
CA GLN A 164 -10.41 -22.69 -18.71
C GLN A 164 -11.15 -22.60 -20.05
N THR A 165 -11.32 -21.39 -20.59
CA THR A 165 -11.96 -21.15 -21.89
C THR A 165 -11.06 -21.44 -23.08
N GLY A 166 -9.77 -21.72 -22.83
CA GLY A 166 -8.78 -22.02 -23.87
C GLY A 166 -8.25 -20.78 -24.59
N ALA A 167 -8.51 -19.57 -24.07
CA ALA A 167 -7.90 -18.35 -24.59
C ALA A 167 -6.38 -18.36 -24.42
N ILE A 168 -5.89 -18.93 -23.30
CA ILE A 168 -4.47 -19.23 -23.10
C ILE A 168 -4.24 -20.70 -23.50
N VAL A 169 -3.59 -20.89 -24.65
CA VAL A 169 -3.25 -22.23 -25.15
C VAL A 169 -2.05 -22.79 -24.38
N LEU A 170 -2.33 -23.71 -23.45
CA LEU A 170 -1.33 -24.46 -22.68
C LEU A 170 -1.52 -25.96 -22.93
N SER A 171 -0.43 -26.72 -22.89
CA SER A 171 -0.53 -28.18 -22.83
C SER A 171 -1.13 -28.62 -21.49
N GLU A 172 -1.87 -29.73 -21.49
CA GLU A 172 -2.62 -30.23 -20.32
C GLU A 172 -1.85 -30.22 -18.98
N PRO A 173 -0.60 -30.71 -18.87
CA PRO A 173 0.12 -30.65 -17.60
C PRO A 173 0.42 -29.22 -17.14
N PHE A 174 0.72 -28.31 -18.08
CA PHE A 174 0.96 -26.90 -17.77
C PHE A 174 -0.32 -26.15 -17.45
N ARG A 175 -1.45 -26.53 -18.06
CA ARG A 175 -2.79 -26.01 -17.75
C ARG A 175 -3.15 -26.26 -16.29
N ILE A 176 -3.00 -27.50 -15.82
CA ILE A 176 -3.27 -27.87 -14.42
C ILE A 176 -2.32 -27.10 -13.48
N LEU A 177 -1.04 -27.04 -13.80
CA LEU A 177 -0.06 -26.30 -12.99
C LEU A 177 -0.41 -24.80 -12.91
N ALA A 178 -0.82 -24.18 -14.01
CA ALA A 178 -1.21 -22.78 -14.04
C ALA A 178 -2.47 -22.51 -13.19
N LEU A 179 -3.47 -23.40 -13.23
CA LEU A 179 -4.66 -23.30 -12.38
C LEU A 179 -4.30 -23.41 -10.90
N ILE A 180 -3.47 -24.39 -10.53
CA ILE A 180 -2.97 -24.55 -9.16
C ILE A 180 -2.21 -23.29 -8.72
N ALA A 181 -1.35 -22.74 -9.58
CA ALA A 181 -0.59 -21.54 -9.29
C ALA A 181 -1.49 -20.31 -9.08
N CYS A 182 -2.54 -20.13 -9.89
CA CYS A 182 -3.50 -19.04 -9.72
C CYS A 182 -4.29 -19.15 -8.41
N CYS A 183 -4.78 -20.36 -8.09
CA CYS A 183 -5.46 -20.62 -6.83
C CYS A 183 -4.54 -20.38 -5.63
N TRP A 184 -3.30 -20.87 -5.70
CA TRP A 184 -2.29 -20.67 -4.66
C TRP A 184 -1.96 -19.18 -4.48
N TYR A 185 -1.81 -18.44 -5.58
CA TYR A 185 -1.58 -16.99 -5.54
C TYR A 185 -2.71 -16.26 -4.81
N ALA A 186 -3.97 -16.53 -5.17
CA ALA A 186 -5.11 -15.90 -4.52
C ALA A 186 -5.19 -16.25 -3.02
N ILE A 187 -5.10 -17.53 -2.68
CA ILE A 187 -5.18 -18.02 -1.29
C ILE A 187 -4.03 -17.45 -0.46
N SER A 188 -2.81 -17.45 -1.00
CA SER A 188 -1.61 -16.96 -0.30
C SER A 188 -1.71 -15.47 0.03
N ILE A 189 -2.15 -14.63 -0.91
CA ILE A 189 -2.30 -13.19 -0.66
C ILE A 189 -3.45 -12.92 0.32
N VAL A 190 -4.62 -13.54 0.12
CA VAL A 190 -5.80 -13.41 0.99
C VAL A 190 -5.46 -13.80 2.42
N PHE A 191 -4.89 -14.98 2.61
CA PHE A 191 -4.47 -15.46 3.93
C PHE A 191 -3.35 -14.61 4.52
N GLY A 192 -2.39 -14.16 3.69
CA GLY A 192 -1.32 -13.27 4.11
C GLY A 192 -1.81 -11.96 4.74
N ARG A 193 -2.94 -11.40 4.29
CA ARG A 193 -3.52 -10.18 4.89
C ARG A 193 -4.06 -10.41 6.30
N LEU A 194 -4.59 -11.60 6.57
CA LEU A 194 -5.03 -12.03 7.90
C LEU A 194 -3.81 -12.35 8.78
N TYR A 195 -2.85 -13.09 8.24
CA TYR A 195 -1.61 -13.48 8.91
C TYR A 195 -0.79 -12.27 9.39
N CYS A 196 -0.67 -11.24 8.56
CA CYS A 196 0.06 -10.01 8.90
C CYS A 196 -0.67 -9.11 9.91
N GLY A 197 -1.88 -9.48 10.36
CA GLY A 197 -2.67 -8.69 11.31
C GLY A 197 -3.16 -7.35 10.76
N MET A 198 -3.17 -7.20 9.43
CA MET A 198 -3.49 -5.93 8.76
C MET A 198 -4.99 -5.81 8.47
N HIS A 199 -5.71 -6.92 8.33
CA HIS A 199 -7.13 -6.96 7.96
C HIS A 199 -7.92 -8.00 8.74
N GLY A 200 -9.22 -7.74 8.90
CA GLY A 200 -10.19 -8.67 9.44
C GLY A 200 -10.69 -9.70 8.42
N PHE A 201 -11.50 -10.67 8.88
CA PHE A 201 -12.12 -11.66 8.00
C PHE A 201 -13.12 -10.99 7.06
N SER A 202 -13.95 -10.11 7.60
CA SER A 202 -14.91 -9.31 6.83
C SER A 202 -14.24 -8.45 5.74
N ASP A 203 -13.11 -7.81 6.05
CA ASP A 203 -12.33 -7.00 5.10
C ASP A 203 -11.93 -7.82 3.86
N VAL A 204 -11.47 -9.05 4.09
CA VAL A 204 -10.92 -9.94 3.06
C VAL A 204 -12.04 -10.62 2.27
N ILE A 205 -13.14 -11.01 2.91
CA ILE A 205 -14.31 -11.59 2.24
C ILE A 205 -14.93 -10.55 1.28
N VAL A 206 -15.21 -9.35 1.77
CA VAL A 206 -15.81 -8.29 0.96
C VAL A 206 -14.84 -7.80 -0.10
N GLY A 207 -13.55 -7.70 0.22
CA GLY A 207 -12.51 -7.40 -0.74
C GLY A 207 -12.44 -8.43 -1.87
N SER A 208 -12.49 -9.72 -1.55
CA SER A 208 -12.46 -10.82 -2.53
C SER A 208 -13.71 -10.83 -3.41
N ALA A 209 -14.90 -10.61 -2.83
CA ALA A 209 -16.15 -10.48 -3.57
C ALA A 209 -16.11 -9.30 -4.56
N LEU A 210 -15.61 -8.15 -4.13
CA LEU A 210 -15.39 -7.00 -5.00
C LEU A 210 -14.42 -7.33 -6.15
N GLY A 211 -13.34 -8.07 -5.86
CA GLY A 211 -12.37 -8.52 -6.86
C GLY A 211 -12.99 -9.45 -7.91
N ALA A 212 -13.82 -10.40 -7.48
CA ALA A 212 -14.54 -11.30 -8.38
C ALA A 212 -15.55 -10.55 -9.27
N ILE A 213 -16.25 -9.55 -8.74
CA ILE A 213 -17.15 -8.68 -9.52
C ILE A 213 -16.36 -7.92 -10.59
N ILE A 214 -15.22 -7.33 -10.21
CA ILE A 214 -14.35 -6.60 -11.16
C ILE A 214 -13.84 -7.52 -12.26
N ALA A 215 -13.42 -8.74 -11.93
CA ALA A 215 -13.02 -9.73 -12.93
C ALA A 215 -14.17 -10.08 -13.88
N GLY A 216 -15.38 -10.32 -13.34
CA GLY A 216 -16.57 -10.56 -14.16
C GLY A 216 -16.87 -9.39 -15.11
N VAL A 217 -16.70 -8.16 -14.63
CA VAL A 217 -16.85 -6.97 -15.47
C VAL A 217 -15.81 -6.94 -16.60
N GLN A 218 -14.55 -7.21 -16.28
CA GLN A 218 -13.47 -7.25 -17.28
C GLN A 218 -13.69 -8.36 -18.32
N ILE A 219 -14.13 -9.54 -17.90
CA ILE A 219 -14.39 -10.67 -18.80
C ILE A 219 -15.51 -10.33 -19.79
N TYR A 220 -16.59 -9.72 -19.32
CA TYR A 220 -17.77 -9.50 -20.14
C TYR A 220 -17.70 -8.21 -20.99
N TRP A 221 -17.23 -7.10 -20.41
CA TRP A 221 -17.21 -5.79 -21.09
C TRP A 221 -15.81 -5.34 -21.53
N GLY A 222 -14.74 -5.94 -21.01
CA GLY A 222 -13.35 -5.54 -21.31
C GLY A 222 -13.01 -5.56 -22.81
N PRO A 223 -13.24 -6.68 -23.53
CA PRO A 223 -12.94 -6.74 -24.97
C PRO A 223 -13.69 -5.68 -25.79
N ALA A 224 -14.98 -5.48 -25.51
CA ALA A 224 -15.79 -4.47 -26.19
C ALA A 224 -15.31 -3.04 -25.90
N PHE A 225 -14.86 -2.78 -24.67
CA PHE A 225 -14.27 -1.50 -24.29
C PHE A 225 -12.94 -1.26 -25.01
N ASP A 226 -12.06 -2.27 -25.07
CA ASP A 226 -10.78 -2.18 -25.77
C ASP A 226 -10.95 -1.89 -27.26
N GLU A 227 -11.95 -2.52 -27.88
CA GLU A 227 -12.32 -2.29 -29.27
C GLU A 227 -12.87 -0.87 -29.48
N PHE A 228 -13.78 -0.42 -28.60
CA PHE A 228 -14.36 0.92 -28.63
C PHE A 228 -13.30 2.03 -28.59
N ILE A 229 -12.24 1.86 -27.80
CA ILE A 229 -11.16 2.83 -27.67
C ILE A 229 -10.19 2.75 -28.85
N SER A 230 -9.75 1.55 -29.23
CA SER A 230 -8.73 1.38 -30.27
C SER A 230 -9.23 1.68 -31.69
N GLN A 231 -10.46 1.30 -32.01
CA GLN A 231 -11.04 1.58 -33.33
C GLN A 231 -11.65 2.99 -33.42
N GLY A 232 -12.09 3.54 -32.29
CA GLY A 232 -12.78 4.82 -32.20
C GLY A 232 -11.99 6.07 -32.59
N ALA A 233 -12.69 7.21 -32.57
CA ALA A 233 -12.08 8.53 -32.71
C ALA A 233 -11.40 8.96 -31.41
N TRP A 234 -10.55 9.99 -31.48
CA TRP A 234 -9.88 10.58 -30.31
C TRP A 234 -10.85 11.01 -29.21
N THR A 235 -12.10 11.31 -29.57
CA THR A 235 -13.18 11.64 -28.63
C THR A 235 -13.50 10.50 -27.67
N ASN A 236 -13.36 9.23 -28.08
CA ASN A 236 -13.66 8.09 -27.22
C ASN A 236 -12.66 8.00 -26.07
N ALA A 237 -11.36 8.12 -26.39
CA ALA A 237 -10.30 8.19 -25.40
C ALA A 237 -10.47 9.42 -24.49
N LEU A 238 -10.80 10.59 -25.06
CA LEU A 238 -11.06 11.80 -24.27
C LEU A 238 -12.24 11.62 -23.30
N VAL A 239 -13.37 11.07 -23.76
CA VAL A 239 -14.55 10.83 -22.91
C VAL A 239 -14.22 9.83 -21.79
N SER A 240 -13.47 8.77 -22.10
CA SER A 240 -12.99 7.81 -21.09
C SER A 240 -12.14 8.51 -20.01
N VAL A 241 -11.17 9.34 -20.42
CA VAL A 241 -10.34 10.13 -19.49
C VAL A 241 -11.19 11.09 -18.66
N ILE A 242 -12.17 11.79 -19.25
CA ILE A 242 -13.08 12.68 -18.52
C ILE A 242 -13.87 11.90 -17.47
N ILE A 243 -14.41 10.72 -17.82
CA ILE A 243 -15.14 9.86 -16.87
C ILE A 243 -14.24 9.44 -15.71
N ILE A 244 -12.99 9.05 -15.98
CA ILE A 244 -12.01 8.70 -14.95
C ILE A 244 -11.74 9.90 -14.01
N LEU A 245 -11.55 11.10 -14.57
CA LEU A 245 -11.33 12.32 -13.78
C LEU A 245 -12.57 12.68 -12.93
N LEU A 246 -13.78 12.50 -13.48
CA LEU A 246 -15.02 12.69 -12.75
C LEU A 246 -15.16 11.65 -11.62
N ALA A 247 -14.81 10.39 -11.85
CA ALA A 247 -14.83 9.35 -10.83
C ALA A 247 -13.92 9.70 -9.65
N VAL A 248 -12.70 10.18 -9.92
CA VAL A 248 -11.77 10.70 -8.89
C VAL A 248 -12.38 11.90 -8.15
N ARG A 249 -13.11 12.78 -8.85
CA ARG A 249 -13.77 13.93 -8.24
C ARG A 249 -14.87 13.53 -7.25
N PHE A 250 -15.61 12.46 -7.53
CA PHE A 250 -16.66 11.91 -6.67
C PHE A 250 -16.14 11.01 -5.55
N HIS A 251 -14.81 10.84 -5.41
CA HIS A 251 -14.22 10.06 -4.34
C HIS A 251 -14.55 10.66 -2.95
N PRO A 252 -15.13 9.88 -2.01
CA PRO A 252 -15.53 10.34 -0.70
C PRO A 252 -14.40 11.06 0.02
N GLU A 253 -14.74 12.14 0.71
CA GLU A 253 -13.82 12.76 1.66
C GLU A 253 -13.80 11.94 2.96
N PRO A 254 -12.62 11.41 3.37
CA PRO A 254 -12.52 10.63 4.59
C PRO A 254 -12.63 11.50 5.84
N ALA A 255 -12.91 10.87 6.99
CA ALA A 255 -12.91 11.55 8.29
C ALA A 255 -11.47 11.87 8.78
N ASP A 256 -10.51 11.02 8.41
CA ASP A 256 -9.10 11.08 8.76
C ASP A 256 -8.21 11.12 7.51
N ASN A 257 -6.92 11.39 7.69
CA ASN A 257 -5.97 11.48 6.58
C ASN A 257 -5.57 10.07 6.07
N CYS A 258 -6.32 9.49 5.13
CA CYS A 258 -5.99 8.21 4.46
C CYS A 258 -5.19 8.43 3.14
N PRO A 259 -4.17 7.61 2.80
CA PRO A 259 -3.55 7.59 1.46
C PRO A 259 -4.45 7.05 0.34
N CYS A 260 -5.59 6.43 0.68
CA CYS A 260 -6.59 5.88 -0.24
C CYS A 260 -6.81 6.72 -1.52
N PHE A 261 -7.06 8.03 -1.37
CA PHE A 261 -7.27 8.91 -2.52
C PHE A 261 -6.03 9.13 -3.39
N ASP A 262 -4.85 9.24 -2.78
CA ASP A 262 -3.60 9.42 -3.54
C ASP A 262 -3.37 8.21 -4.46
N ASP A 263 -3.70 7.01 -3.98
CA ASP A 263 -3.56 5.77 -4.73
C ASP A 263 -4.59 5.71 -5.87
N SER A 264 -5.85 6.06 -5.58
CA SER A 264 -6.92 6.20 -6.59
C SER A 264 -6.53 7.17 -7.72
N VAL A 265 -5.93 8.33 -7.39
CA VAL A 265 -5.46 9.33 -8.38
C VAL A 265 -4.31 8.77 -9.21
N SER A 266 -3.39 8.04 -8.58
CA SER A 266 -2.24 7.44 -9.27
C SER A 266 -2.70 6.42 -10.30
N PHE A 267 -3.61 5.52 -9.94
CA PHE A 267 -4.19 4.53 -10.87
C PHE A 267 -5.11 5.15 -11.92
N ALA A 268 -5.84 6.21 -11.58
CA ALA A 268 -6.59 6.99 -12.56
C ALA A 268 -5.64 7.60 -13.63
N GLY A 269 -4.48 8.09 -13.21
CA GLY A 269 -3.41 8.51 -14.12
C GLY A 269 -2.95 7.37 -15.03
N VAL A 270 -2.63 6.20 -14.46
CA VAL A 270 -2.25 5.01 -15.25
C VAL A 270 -3.31 4.66 -16.30
N ASN A 271 -4.59 4.55 -15.90
CA ASN A 271 -5.67 4.26 -16.84
C ASN A 271 -5.74 5.32 -17.95
N ALA A 272 -5.76 6.61 -17.60
CA ALA A 272 -5.81 7.68 -18.59
C ALA A 272 -4.65 7.60 -19.60
N GLY A 273 -3.43 7.29 -19.14
CA GLY A 273 -2.28 7.09 -20.01
C GLY A 273 -2.39 5.87 -20.92
N ILE A 274 -2.98 4.77 -20.44
CA ILE A 274 -3.28 3.60 -21.26
C ILE A 274 -4.33 3.92 -22.31
N GLU A 275 -5.45 4.56 -21.96
CA GLU A 275 -6.51 4.88 -22.92
C GLU A 275 -5.99 5.74 -24.08
N ILE A 276 -5.20 6.76 -23.76
CA ILE A 276 -4.58 7.65 -24.75
C ILE A 276 -3.57 6.88 -25.60
N GLY A 277 -2.67 6.12 -24.96
CA GLY A 277 -1.62 5.37 -25.66
C GLY A 277 -2.18 4.25 -26.52
N GLN A 278 -3.20 3.53 -26.06
CA GLN A 278 -3.89 2.47 -26.82
C GLN A 278 -4.56 3.04 -28.07
N TRP A 279 -5.31 4.13 -27.92
CA TRP A 279 -5.97 4.77 -29.03
C TRP A 279 -4.95 5.25 -30.08
N HIS A 280 -3.91 5.97 -29.66
CA HIS A 280 -2.95 6.55 -30.59
C HIS A 280 -2.03 5.48 -31.21
N PHE A 281 -1.45 4.59 -30.40
CA PHE A 281 -0.55 3.55 -30.87
C PHE A 281 -1.22 2.60 -31.88
N ALA A 282 -2.49 2.26 -31.68
CA ALA A 282 -3.27 1.45 -32.63
C ALA A 282 -3.44 2.10 -34.02
N LYS A 283 -3.23 3.41 -34.16
CA LYS A 283 -3.26 4.12 -35.46
C LYS A 283 -1.87 4.28 -36.08
N THR A 284 -0.80 3.90 -35.38
CA THR A 284 0.58 4.03 -35.88
C THR A 284 0.99 2.82 -36.71
N SER A 285 1.97 2.99 -37.60
CA SER A 285 2.58 1.89 -38.37
C SER A 285 3.43 0.93 -37.54
N PHE A 286 3.68 1.25 -36.26
CA PHE A 286 4.51 0.45 -35.35
C PHE A 286 3.71 -0.63 -34.62
N ALA A 287 2.39 -0.56 -34.63
CA ALA A 287 1.54 -1.52 -33.93
C ALA A 287 1.14 -2.69 -34.84
N TRP A 288 0.90 -3.85 -34.25
CA TRP A 288 0.22 -4.97 -34.89
C TRP A 288 -1.29 -4.92 -34.60
N ASP A 289 -2.09 -5.34 -35.59
CA ASP A 289 -3.54 -5.48 -35.46
C ASP A 289 -3.96 -6.77 -34.74
N LYS A 290 -3.07 -7.75 -34.66
CA LYS A 290 -3.30 -9.05 -34.02
C LYS A 290 -2.43 -9.22 -32.78
N PRO A 291 -2.94 -9.82 -31.68
CA PRO A 291 -4.30 -10.36 -31.53
C PRO A 291 -5.36 -9.27 -31.34
N VAL A 292 -4.99 -8.08 -30.86
CA VAL A 292 -5.88 -6.91 -30.75
C VAL A 292 -5.21 -5.66 -31.35
N PRO A 293 -5.97 -4.68 -31.85
CA PRO A 293 -5.38 -3.44 -32.35
C PRO A 293 -4.53 -2.73 -31.29
N GLY A 294 -3.39 -2.19 -31.72
CA GLY A 294 -2.40 -1.59 -30.81
C GLY A 294 -1.55 -2.62 -30.07
N THR A 295 -1.37 -3.82 -30.62
CA THR A 295 -0.45 -4.81 -30.05
C THR A 295 0.99 -4.39 -30.33
N VAL A 296 1.82 -4.43 -29.30
CA VAL A 296 3.26 -4.22 -29.46
C VAL A 296 3.90 -5.42 -30.16
N PRO A 297 4.63 -5.23 -31.28
CA PRO A 297 5.34 -6.30 -31.97
C PRO A 297 6.31 -7.05 -31.05
N PHE A 298 6.11 -8.37 -30.97
CA PHE A 298 6.95 -9.27 -30.19
C PHE A 298 6.97 -10.67 -30.79
N ASP A 299 8.17 -11.18 -31.03
CA ASP A 299 8.40 -12.56 -31.48
C ASP A 299 9.72 -13.03 -30.87
N MET A 300 9.64 -14.07 -30.04
CA MET A 300 10.78 -14.64 -29.33
C MET A 300 11.89 -15.11 -30.29
N SER A 301 11.50 -15.68 -31.43
CA SER A 301 12.42 -16.26 -32.41
C SER A 301 13.20 -15.20 -33.18
N LYS A 302 12.53 -14.08 -33.52
CA LYS A 302 13.13 -12.98 -34.31
C LYS A 302 13.98 -12.05 -33.47
N LEU A 303 13.56 -11.77 -32.23
CA LEU A 303 14.29 -10.87 -31.33
C LEU A 303 15.50 -11.57 -30.69
N GLY A 304 15.35 -12.84 -30.33
CA GLY A 304 16.35 -13.57 -29.54
C GLY A 304 16.42 -13.09 -28.09
N VAL A 305 16.92 -13.96 -27.20
CA VAL A 305 16.89 -13.74 -25.73
C VAL A 305 17.63 -12.48 -25.31
N ILE A 306 18.79 -12.18 -25.92
CA ILE A 306 19.61 -11.03 -25.55
C ILE A 306 18.87 -9.71 -25.81
N ARG A 307 18.25 -9.55 -26.99
CA ARG A 307 17.50 -8.33 -27.31
C ARG A 307 16.27 -8.19 -26.43
N ILE A 308 15.61 -9.30 -26.08
CA ILE A 308 14.47 -9.28 -25.15
C ILE A 308 14.93 -8.78 -23.77
N VAL A 309 15.99 -9.35 -23.21
CA VAL A 309 16.52 -8.89 -21.91
C VAL A 309 16.91 -7.42 -21.95
N LEU A 310 17.62 -6.99 -23.00
CA LEU A 310 17.99 -5.58 -23.18
C LEU A 310 16.76 -4.67 -23.32
N ARG A 311 15.76 -5.09 -24.09
CA ARG A 311 14.48 -4.38 -24.27
C ARG A 311 13.80 -4.15 -22.93
N LEU A 312 13.69 -5.18 -22.09
CA LEU A 312 13.08 -5.05 -20.77
C LEU A 312 13.90 -4.15 -19.85
N LEU A 313 15.23 -4.30 -19.82
CA LEU A 313 16.11 -3.47 -18.99
C LEU A 313 16.05 -1.99 -19.39
N VAL A 314 16.16 -1.69 -20.70
CA VAL A 314 16.07 -0.33 -21.24
C VAL A 314 14.70 0.27 -20.93
N GLY A 315 13.61 -0.48 -21.14
CA GLY A 315 12.26 -0.03 -20.81
C GLY A 315 12.11 0.34 -19.33
N VAL A 316 12.58 -0.53 -18.41
CA VAL A 316 12.54 -0.25 -16.97
C VAL A 316 13.35 1.01 -16.63
N VAL A 317 14.55 1.15 -17.19
CA VAL A 317 15.40 2.34 -16.98
C VAL A 317 14.68 3.61 -17.44
N ILE A 318 14.02 3.61 -18.59
CA ILE A 318 13.26 4.76 -19.10
C ILE A 318 12.12 5.14 -18.16
N VAL A 319 11.37 4.17 -17.64
CA VAL A 319 10.30 4.42 -16.66
C VAL A 319 10.85 5.10 -15.39
N PHE A 320 12.00 4.65 -14.89
CA PHE A 320 12.66 5.28 -13.76
C PHE A 320 13.18 6.69 -14.08
N ILE A 321 13.77 6.90 -15.26
CA ILE A 321 14.22 8.22 -15.71
C ILE A 321 13.03 9.18 -15.82
N TRP A 322 11.94 8.77 -16.47
CA TRP A 322 10.72 9.56 -16.58
C TRP A 322 10.23 10.00 -15.21
N ARG A 323 10.09 9.05 -14.29
CA ARG A 323 9.66 9.34 -12.91
C ARG A 323 10.61 10.31 -12.20
N ALA A 324 11.93 10.11 -12.34
CA ALA A 324 12.96 10.92 -11.72
C ALA A 324 13.01 12.36 -12.28
N VAL A 325 12.63 12.56 -13.54
CA VAL A 325 12.61 13.88 -14.19
C VAL A 325 11.26 14.57 -14.02
N ALA A 326 10.16 13.88 -14.30
CA ALA A 326 8.81 14.44 -14.32
C ALA A 326 8.35 14.89 -12.92
N LYS A 327 8.59 14.09 -11.87
CA LYS A 327 8.17 14.43 -10.50
C LYS A 327 8.76 15.78 -10.02
N PRO A 328 10.10 15.99 -10.00
CA PRO A 328 10.65 17.27 -9.54
C PRO A 328 10.33 18.43 -10.50
N PHE A 329 10.23 18.17 -11.80
CA PHE A 329 9.84 19.19 -12.78
C PHE A 329 8.43 19.71 -12.50
N LEU A 330 7.46 18.81 -12.33
CA LEU A 330 6.06 19.17 -12.05
C LEU A 330 5.91 19.86 -10.69
N LEU A 331 6.59 19.39 -9.65
CA LEU A 331 6.59 20.05 -8.33
C LEU A 331 7.22 21.45 -8.34
N LYS A 332 8.01 21.78 -9.38
CA LYS A 332 8.56 23.13 -9.58
C LYS A 332 7.63 24.02 -10.42
N VAL A 333 7.00 23.47 -11.45
CA VAL A 333 6.21 24.22 -12.45
C VAL A 333 4.75 24.40 -12.04
N LEU A 334 4.14 23.41 -11.40
CA LEU A 334 2.71 23.42 -11.08
C LEU A 334 2.32 24.40 -9.95
N PRO A 335 3.10 24.63 -8.87
CA PRO A 335 2.65 25.52 -7.79
C PRO A 335 2.36 26.97 -8.25
N PRO A 336 3.19 27.63 -9.08
CA PRO A 336 2.86 28.93 -9.67
C PRO A 336 1.55 28.92 -10.48
N LEU A 337 1.32 27.88 -11.28
CA LEU A 337 0.09 27.73 -12.08
C LEU A 337 -1.14 27.57 -11.18
N PHE A 338 -1.03 26.76 -10.12
CA PHE A 338 -2.12 26.56 -9.16
C PHE A 338 -2.49 27.84 -8.42
N ARG A 339 -1.51 28.70 -8.08
CA ARG A 339 -1.80 30.02 -7.50
C ARG A 339 -2.56 30.93 -8.47
N GLN A 340 -2.25 30.88 -9.77
CA GLN A 340 -3.01 31.61 -10.78
C GLN A 340 -4.44 31.07 -10.90
N ILE A 341 -4.63 29.75 -10.91
CA ILE A 341 -5.95 29.10 -10.95
C ILE A 341 -6.76 29.43 -9.69
N GLU A 342 -6.11 29.54 -8.51
CA GLU A 342 -6.73 29.95 -7.25
C GLU A 342 -7.30 31.37 -7.33
N ASN A 343 -6.58 32.29 -7.97
CA ASN A 343 -7.07 33.66 -8.19
C ASN A 343 -8.32 33.70 -9.09
N VAL A 344 -8.50 32.72 -9.97
CA VAL A 344 -9.68 32.58 -10.86
C VAL A 344 -10.85 31.84 -10.17
N GLY A 345 -10.65 31.34 -8.95
CA GLY A 345 -11.71 30.67 -8.17
C GLY A 345 -12.05 29.25 -8.62
N LEU A 346 -11.23 28.64 -9.48
CA LEU A 346 -11.45 27.28 -10.01
C LEU A 346 -10.77 26.19 -9.16
N THR A 347 -10.31 26.51 -7.95
CA THR A 347 -9.69 25.51 -7.07
C THR A 347 -10.73 24.64 -6.38
N LEU A 348 -10.42 23.35 -6.28
CA LEU A 348 -11.24 22.35 -5.59
C LEU A 348 -10.55 21.99 -4.28
N PRO A 349 -10.80 22.74 -3.19
CA PRO A 349 -10.12 22.50 -1.93
C PRO A 349 -10.57 21.19 -1.30
N ARG A 350 -9.61 20.38 -0.85
CA ARG A 350 -9.84 19.10 -0.19
C ARG A 350 -9.23 19.12 1.21
N ARG A 351 -9.95 18.59 2.21
CA ARG A 351 -9.69 18.83 3.65
C ARG A 351 -8.26 18.54 4.15
N PHE A 352 -7.55 17.59 3.54
CA PHE A 352 -6.22 17.14 3.99
C PHE A 352 -5.06 17.61 3.09
N PHE A 353 -5.34 18.50 2.14
CA PHE A 353 -4.34 19.02 1.20
C PHE A 353 -4.11 20.50 1.45
N LYS A 354 -2.85 20.86 1.69
CA LYS A 354 -2.44 22.28 1.72
C LYS A 354 -2.60 22.86 0.32
N ARG A 355 -3.21 24.04 0.26
CA ARG A 355 -3.46 24.78 -0.99
C ARG A 355 -2.20 25.50 -1.45
N ALA A 356 -2.05 25.70 -2.77
CA ALA A 356 -0.92 26.41 -3.36
C ALA A 356 -0.67 27.83 -2.82
N SER A 357 -1.69 28.52 -2.33
CA SER A 357 -1.57 29.78 -1.59
C SER A 357 -0.87 29.68 -0.23
N GLN A 358 -0.87 28.50 0.40
CA GLN A 358 -0.40 28.29 1.78
C GLN A 358 1.06 27.80 1.86
N TYR A 359 1.74 27.63 0.73
CA TYR A 359 3.14 27.19 0.71
C TYR A 359 3.92 27.82 -0.44
N THR A 360 5.19 28.15 -0.19
CA THR A 360 6.07 28.75 -1.20
C THR A 360 6.79 27.69 -2.04
N LYS A 361 7.28 26.64 -1.38
CA LYS A 361 7.98 25.49 -1.98
C LYS A 361 7.47 24.21 -1.34
N VAL A 362 7.30 23.17 -2.16
CA VAL A 362 7.09 21.80 -1.67
C VAL A 362 8.45 21.28 -1.18
N PRO A 363 8.58 20.81 0.07
CA PRO A 363 9.82 20.22 0.55
C PRO A 363 10.22 19.04 -0.33
N THR A 364 11.51 18.88 -0.61
CA THR A 364 12.03 17.65 -1.22
C THR A 364 11.93 16.53 -0.18
N LEU A 365 10.83 15.79 -0.20
CA LEU A 365 10.55 14.72 0.74
C LEU A 365 11.41 13.50 0.38
N LEU A 366 12.50 13.32 1.13
CA LEU A 366 13.49 12.24 0.95
C LEU A 366 12.92 10.81 1.12
N LYS A 367 11.70 10.67 1.67
CA LYS A 367 11.03 9.39 1.95
C LYS A 367 9.58 9.36 1.47
N ASP A 368 9.30 10.00 0.34
CA ASP A 368 7.93 10.08 -0.21
C ASP A 368 7.36 8.72 -0.64
N ASP A 369 8.23 7.77 -0.93
CA ASP A 369 7.87 6.51 -1.54
C ASP A 369 8.49 5.40 -0.71
N ASN A 370 7.77 4.93 0.31
CA ASN A 370 8.21 3.86 1.24
C ASN A 370 8.53 2.50 0.57
N VAL A 371 8.56 2.45 -0.76
CA VAL A 371 8.84 1.25 -1.55
C VAL A 371 9.88 1.49 -2.65
N ILE A 372 10.15 2.74 -3.07
CA ILE A 372 11.20 3.04 -4.07
C ILE A 372 12.21 4.06 -3.53
N PRO A 373 13.46 3.65 -3.27
CA PRO A 373 14.50 4.61 -2.95
C PRO A 373 14.75 5.54 -4.16
N PRO A 374 15.09 6.82 -3.94
CA PRO A 374 15.48 7.73 -5.01
C PRO A 374 16.58 7.12 -5.89
N ALA A 375 16.68 7.52 -7.16
CA ALA A 375 17.60 6.89 -8.13
C ALA A 375 19.06 6.76 -7.65
N ARG A 376 19.50 7.69 -6.79
CA ARG A 376 20.83 7.70 -6.16
C ARG A 376 21.07 6.58 -5.14
N GLU A 377 20.00 6.00 -4.59
CA GLU A 377 20.00 4.92 -3.59
C GLU A 377 19.74 3.53 -4.21
N ILE A 378 19.45 3.45 -5.51
CA ILE A 378 19.28 2.20 -6.25
C ILE A 378 20.50 1.27 -6.13
N PRO A 379 21.77 1.74 -6.19
CA PRO A 379 22.93 0.86 -6.00
C PRO A 379 22.98 0.24 -4.59
N LYS A 380 22.58 1.00 -3.57
CA LYS A 380 22.46 0.49 -2.19
C LYS A 380 21.32 -0.52 -2.07
N PHE A 381 20.20 -0.27 -2.74
CA PHE A 381 19.08 -1.21 -2.85
C PHE A 381 19.50 -2.54 -3.51
N ILE A 382 20.18 -2.50 -4.65
CA ILE A 382 20.69 -3.69 -5.35
C ILE A 382 21.73 -4.44 -4.50
N SER A 383 22.62 -3.74 -3.80
CA SER A 383 23.57 -4.36 -2.87
C SER A 383 22.89 -5.02 -1.66
N SER A 384 21.71 -4.53 -1.27
CA SER A 384 20.90 -5.10 -0.19
C SER A 384 20.10 -6.33 -0.63
N LEU A 385 19.80 -6.49 -1.93
CA LEU A 385 19.20 -7.71 -2.50
C LEU A 385 20.11 -8.94 -2.34
N GLY A 386 21.43 -8.77 -2.29
CA GLY A 386 22.39 -9.85 -2.06
C GLY A 386 22.45 -10.39 -0.62
N LYS A 387 21.71 -9.77 0.33
CA LYS A 387 21.65 -10.19 1.75
C LYS A 387 20.19 -10.30 2.21
N PRO A 388 19.47 -11.39 1.87
CA PRO A 388 18.04 -11.54 2.13
C PRO A 388 17.65 -11.43 3.61
N ARG A 389 18.58 -11.74 4.53
CA ARG A 389 18.36 -11.73 5.99
C ARG A 389 18.25 -10.33 6.62
N ARG A 390 18.43 -9.23 5.87
CA ARG A 390 18.59 -7.88 6.46
C ARG A 390 17.49 -6.87 6.15
N ARG A 391 16.42 -7.26 5.45
CA ARG A 391 15.21 -6.42 5.37
C ARG A 391 14.39 -6.72 6.62
N THR A 392 14.60 -5.95 7.68
CA THR A 392 13.97 -6.13 8.99
C THR A 392 12.46 -6.06 8.83
N VAL A 393 11.80 -7.23 8.78
CA VAL A 393 10.35 -7.36 8.90
C VAL A 393 9.97 -6.68 10.22
N SER A 394 9.21 -5.60 10.15
CA SER A 394 8.79 -4.91 11.36
C SER A 394 7.59 -5.64 11.96
N ILE A 395 7.81 -6.25 13.11
CA ILE A 395 6.82 -6.97 13.91
C ILE A 395 6.54 -6.12 15.14
N GLY A 396 5.29 -5.82 15.46
CA GLY A 396 4.94 -5.05 16.67
C GLY A 396 4.12 -3.79 16.37
N PRO A 397 4.13 -2.77 17.24
CA PRO A 397 3.25 -1.62 17.10
C PRO A 397 3.69 -0.78 15.90
N GLN A 398 2.84 -0.70 14.89
CA GLN A 398 3.13 0.05 13.65
C GLN A 398 2.46 1.41 13.61
N SER A 399 1.66 1.71 14.62
CA SER A 399 0.71 2.82 14.62
C SER A 399 0.58 3.39 16.04
N GLU A 400 0.15 4.65 16.16
CA GLU A 400 0.09 5.30 17.47
C GLU A 400 -0.93 4.61 18.40
N ALA A 401 -2.03 4.08 17.85
CA ALA A 401 -2.98 3.33 18.64
C ALA A 401 -2.40 2.00 19.12
N ASP A 402 -1.60 1.32 18.30
CA ASP A 402 -0.98 0.07 18.70
C ASP A 402 0.00 0.25 19.86
N ALA A 403 0.82 1.31 19.77
CA ALA A 403 1.76 1.65 20.82
C ALA A 403 1.06 1.96 22.14
N ARG A 404 -0.05 2.71 22.09
CA ARG A 404 -0.86 3.02 23.27
C ARG A 404 -1.50 1.79 23.88
N GLU A 405 -2.09 0.93 23.05
CA GLU A 405 -2.72 -0.31 23.51
C GLU A 405 -1.68 -1.24 24.16
N MET A 406 -0.48 -1.33 23.57
CA MET A 406 0.64 -2.06 24.15
C MET A 406 1.06 -1.51 25.51
N LEU A 407 1.20 -0.20 25.65
CA LEU A 407 1.55 0.44 26.93
C LEU A 407 0.46 0.23 27.99
N ALA A 408 -0.82 0.35 27.61
CA ALA A 408 -1.95 0.11 28.50
C ALA A 408 -1.97 -1.34 29.01
N GLN A 409 -1.72 -2.32 28.13
CA GLN A 409 -1.64 -3.73 28.52
C GLN A 409 -0.45 -4.01 29.45
N ARG A 410 0.72 -3.41 29.18
CA ARG A 410 1.88 -3.51 30.09
C ARG A 410 1.57 -2.93 31.47
N GLU A 411 0.85 -1.80 31.53
CA GLU A 411 0.47 -1.19 32.80
C GLU A 411 -0.51 -2.07 33.58
N ILE A 412 -1.48 -2.70 32.89
CA ILE A 412 -2.41 -3.67 33.51
C ILE A 412 -1.63 -4.87 34.04
N GLN A 413 -0.77 -5.50 33.23
CA GLN A 413 0.05 -6.63 33.66
C GLN A 413 0.93 -6.28 34.85
N ARG A 414 1.50 -5.07 34.88
CA ARG A 414 2.28 -4.57 36.01
C ARG A 414 1.42 -4.39 37.27
N LYS A 415 0.21 -3.86 37.14
CA LYS A 415 -0.72 -3.73 38.27
C LYS A 415 -1.15 -5.10 38.79
N GLU A 416 -1.34 -6.07 37.91
CA GLU A 416 -1.66 -7.45 38.27
C GLU A 416 -0.49 -8.16 38.93
N SER A 417 0.74 -8.00 38.43
CA SER A 417 1.95 -8.57 39.06
C SER A 417 2.24 -7.93 40.42
N LEU A 418 2.06 -6.61 40.57
CA LEU A 418 2.15 -5.94 41.87
C LEU A 418 1.06 -6.40 42.83
N ARG A 419 -0.17 -6.66 42.33
CA ARG A 419 -1.25 -7.24 43.13
C ARG A 419 -0.95 -8.67 43.53
N SER A 420 -0.40 -9.50 42.64
CA SER A 420 -0.04 -10.89 42.94
C SER A 420 1.10 -10.94 43.97
N LEU A 421 2.14 -10.12 43.82
CA LEU A 421 3.21 -9.96 44.80
C LEU A 421 2.68 -9.50 46.16
N ARG A 422 1.74 -8.55 46.19
CA ARG A 422 1.12 -8.07 47.43
C ARG A 422 0.23 -9.13 48.08
N SER A 423 -0.45 -9.96 47.29
CA SER A 423 -1.21 -11.11 47.82
C SER A 423 -0.30 -12.23 48.35
N GLN A 424 0.87 -12.46 47.72
CA GLN A 424 1.88 -13.40 48.22
C GLN A 424 2.54 -12.87 49.49
N GLY A 425 2.78 -11.56 49.60
CA GLY A 425 3.25 -10.93 50.85
C GLY A 425 2.23 -10.92 51.99
N SER A 426 0.95 -11.18 51.71
CA SER A 426 -0.12 -11.26 52.71
C SER A 426 -0.36 -12.70 53.23
N ASN A 427 0.04 -13.71 52.47
CA ASN A 427 0.09 -15.11 52.91
C ASN A 427 1.54 -15.40 53.31
N GLY A 428 1.88 -15.09 54.56
CA GLY A 428 3.24 -15.13 55.06
C GLY A 428 3.98 -16.43 54.73
N ASP A 429 5.00 -16.32 53.89
CA ASP A 429 6.22 -17.11 53.92
C ASP A 429 7.31 -16.30 53.21
N ILE A 430 7.99 -15.45 54.00
CA ILE A 430 9.22 -14.79 53.57
C ILE A 430 10.35 -15.82 53.75
N ALA A 431 10.71 -16.51 52.69
CA ALA A 431 12.04 -17.09 52.56
C ALA A 431 12.91 -16.12 51.75
N VAL A 432 13.66 -15.26 52.47
CA VAL A 432 14.79 -14.53 51.90
C VAL A 432 15.83 -15.57 51.48
N SER A 433 15.94 -15.85 50.18
CA SER A 433 17.14 -16.50 49.64
C SER A 433 17.96 -15.47 48.86
N SER A 434 18.93 -14.92 49.56
CA SER A 434 20.03 -14.15 49.02
C SER A 434 21.01 -15.09 48.30
N SER A 435 20.85 -15.31 46.99
CA SER A 435 21.94 -15.79 46.12
C SER A 435 21.54 -15.82 44.64
N ALA A 436 21.91 -14.77 43.91
CA ALA A 436 22.25 -14.89 42.50
C ALA A 436 23.20 -13.75 42.13
N ALA A 437 24.50 -14.00 42.29
CA ALA A 437 25.55 -13.22 41.66
C ALA A 437 25.38 -13.31 40.13
N ILE A 438 25.35 -12.16 39.45
CA ILE A 438 25.44 -12.08 38.00
C ILE A 438 26.67 -11.24 37.68
N SER A 439 27.67 -11.90 37.09
CA SER A 439 28.94 -11.34 36.65
C SER A 439 28.76 -10.29 35.54
N PRO A 440 29.67 -9.29 35.44
CA PRO A 440 29.60 -8.24 34.43
C PRO A 440 30.10 -8.76 33.08
N LEU A 441 29.29 -8.64 32.03
CA LEU A 441 29.71 -8.87 30.65
C LEU A 441 29.98 -7.53 29.97
N GLU A 442 31.20 -7.42 29.43
CA GLU A 442 31.79 -6.27 28.74
C GLU A 442 30.91 -5.70 27.60
N VAL A 443 30.96 -4.38 27.48
CA VAL A 443 30.40 -3.60 26.37
C VAL A 443 31.50 -3.38 25.33
N PRO A 444 31.38 -3.86 24.08
CA PRO A 444 32.24 -3.40 23.00
C PRO A 444 31.68 -2.10 22.41
N SER A 445 32.62 -1.20 22.12
CA SER A 445 32.49 0.16 21.63
C SER A 445 31.82 0.32 20.25
N SER A 446 31.02 1.39 20.17
CA SER A 446 30.73 2.27 19.02
C SER A 446 31.03 1.79 17.59
N GLU A 447 29.98 1.40 16.87
CA GLU A 447 29.84 1.61 15.42
C GLU A 447 28.42 2.13 15.14
N GLU A 448 28.30 3.17 14.31
CA GLU A 448 27.04 3.82 13.92
C GLU A 448 26.03 2.79 13.36
N LYS A 449 24.97 2.50 14.12
CA LYS A 449 23.85 1.64 13.67
C LYS A 449 22.72 2.48 13.07
N PRO A 450 22.14 2.06 11.92
CA PRO A 450 20.99 2.72 11.32
C PRO A 450 19.74 2.57 12.20
N LYS A 451 18.87 3.60 12.19
CA LYS A 451 17.63 3.67 12.97
C LYS A 451 16.75 2.42 12.78
N LEU A 452 16.64 1.63 13.85
CA LEU A 452 15.84 0.40 13.95
C LEU A 452 14.40 0.71 14.37
N LEU A 453 13.42 -0.01 13.82
CA LEU A 453 11.99 0.20 14.07
C LEU A 453 11.52 -0.56 15.32
N GLY A 454 10.83 0.14 16.23
CA GLY A 454 9.91 -0.32 17.30
C GLY A 454 10.27 -1.54 18.16
N HIS A 455 10.40 -2.72 17.55
CA HIS A 455 10.53 -4.01 18.25
C HIS A 455 11.89 -4.22 18.90
N GLU A 456 12.98 -3.94 18.17
CA GLU A 456 14.34 -4.08 18.73
C GLU A 456 14.64 -3.04 19.80
N LEU A 457 14.02 -1.87 19.72
CA LEU A 457 14.10 -0.84 20.76
C LEU A 457 13.34 -1.23 22.03
N ALA A 458 12.20 -1.93 21.89
CA ALA A 458 11.42 -2.41 23.02
C ALA A 458 12.07 -3.60 23.75
N THR A 459 12.86 -4.43 23.06
CA THR A 459 13.64 -5.52 23.68
C THR A 459 15.02 -5.10 24.15
N GLN A 460 15.57 -3.96 23.68
CA GLN A 460 16.82 -3.36 24.16
C GLN A 460 16.63 -2.35 25.30
N ALA A 461 15.40 -2.17 25.81
CA ALA A 461 15.15 -1.30 26.94
C ALA A 461 15.93 -1.81 28.17
N SER A 462 16.98 -1.06 28.53
CA SER A 462 17.70 -1.27 29.78
C SER A 462 16.70 -1.20 30.94
N PRO A 463 16.77 -2.10 31.94
CA PRO A 463 15.90 -2.04 33.12
C PRO A 463 16.04 -0.73 33.93
N TYR A 464 16.99 0.14 33.55
CA TYR A 464 17.26 1.44 34.16
C TYR A 464 16.61 2.65 33.45
N GLN A 465 15.92 2.48 32.31
CA GLN A 465 15.22 3.59 31.66
C GLN A 465 13.91 3.93 32.36
N SER A 466 13.63 5.23 32.54
CA SER A 466 12.37 5.67 33.12
C SER A 466 11.18 5.33 32.20
N ASP A 467 10.00 5.08 32.77
CA ASP A 467 8.77 4.75 32.01
C ASP A 467 8.52 5.78 30.88
N SER A 468 8.78 7.06 31.16
CA SER A 468 8.63 8.16 30.19
C SER A 468 9.60 8.08 29.00
N GLU A 469 10.80 7.53 29.19
CA GLU A 469 11.78 7.36 28.13
C GLU A 469 11.44 6.16 27.27
N GLN A 470 10.97 5.06 27.88
CA GLN A 470 10.50 3.89 27.13
C GLN A 470 9.29 4.23 26.26
N GLU A 471 8.34 5.02 26.77
CA GLU A 471 7.20 5.51 25.98
C GLU A 471 7.67 6.35 24.78
N LYS A 472 8.57 7.32 25.01
CA LYS A 472 9.13 8.16 23.93
C LYS A 472 9.79 7.31 22.84
N VAL A 473 10.57 6.30 23.23
CA VAL A 473 11.25 5.39 22.30
C VAL A 473 10.25 4.61 21.43
N VAL A 474 9.13 4.14 21.99
CA VAL A 474 8.09 3.45 21.22
C VAL A 474 7.42 4.40 20.22
N PHE A 475 7.09 5.63 20.63
CA PHE A 475 6.42 6.61 19.75
C PHE A 475 7.35 7.21 18.69
N GLU A 476 8.66 7.29 18.92
CA GLU A 476 9.64 7.81 17.95
C GLU A 476 9.83 6.88 16.75
N GLY A 477 9.58 5.57 16.90
CA GLY A 477 9.67 4.58 15.84
C GLY A 477 8.48 4.54 14.87
N ILE A 478 7.39 5.26 15.17
CA ILE A 478 6.13 5.19 14.42
C ILE A 478 6.11 6.23 13.30
N GLU A 479 5.70 5.81 12.11
CA GLU A 479 5.55 6.70 10.97
C GLU A 479 4.34 7.64 11.15
N LYS A 480 4.59 8.96 11.15
CA LYS A 480 3.54 9.96 11.37
C LYS A 480 2.83 10.35 10.07
N PRO A 481 1.54 10.71 10.12
CA PRO A 481 0.82 11.21 8.95
C PRO A 481 1.48 12.49 8.40
N ARG A 482 1.94 12.43 7.14
CA ARG A 482 2.58 13.59 6.48
C ARG A 482 1.55 14.63 6.04
N VAL A 483 2.02 15.87 5.91
CA VAL A 483 1.28 16.95 5.24
C VAL A 483 1.31 16.72 3.74
N ARG A 484 0.15 16.75 3.09
CA ARG A 484 0.03 16.62 1.63
C ARG A 484 -0.28 17.96 0.97
N TYR A 485 0.16 18.12 -0.26
CA TYR A 485 -0.03 19.33 -1.04
C TYR A 485 -0.95 19.04 -2.22
N ASP A 486 -1.86 19.96 -2.54
CA ASP A 486 -2.80 19.85 -3.67
C ASP A 486 -2.10 19.53 -5.00
N VAL A 487 -0.93 20.13 -5.22
CA VAL A 487 -0.10 19.92 -6.41
C VAL A 487 0.43 18.49 -6.55
N GLU A 488 0.56 17.75 -5.46
CA GLU A 488 1.01 16.35 -5.51
C GLU A 488 -0.03 15.47 -6.20
N VAL A 489 -1.31 15.81 -6.11
CA VAL A 489 -2.40 15.07 -6.74
C VAL A 489 -2.24 15.09 -8.25
N VAL A 490 -2.10 16.28 -8.85
CA VAL A 490 -1.90 16.42 -10.29
C VAL A 490 -0.53 15.92 -10.72
N THR A 491 0.51 16.11 -9.89
CA THR A 491 1.83 15.54 -10.16
C THR A 491 1.76 14.02 -10.30
N LYS A 492 1.11 13.32 -9.35
CA LYS A 492 0.92 11.86 -9.42
C LYS A 492 0.17 11.48 -10.69
N LEU A 493 -0.96 12.13 -10.96
CA LEU A 493 -1.77 11.85 -12.15
C LEU A 493 -0.94 11.92 -13.44
N VAL A 494 -0.20 13.02 -13.65
CA VAL A 494 0.60 13.21 -14.87
C VAL A 494 1.80 12.24 -14.92
N VAL A 495 2.51 12.03 -13.81
CA VAL A 495 3.65 11.11 -13.78
C VAL A 495 3.21 9.69 -14.14
N TYR A 496 2.15 9.19 -13.51
CA TYR A 496 1.66 7.83 -13.73
C TYR A 496 0.99 7.65 -15.09
N ALA A 497 0.29 8.68 -15.62
CA ALA A 497 -0.19 8.68 -17.00
C ALA A 497 0.97 8.58 -18.00
N GLY A 498 2.06 9.33 -17.77
CA GLY A 498 3.25 9.25 -18.60
C GLY A 498 3.94 7.89 -18.55
N ILE A 499 3.98 7.23 -17.38
CA ILE A 499 4.51 5.85 -17.27
C ILE A 499 3.68 4.88 -18.11
N ALA A 500 2.35 4.97 -18.03
CA ALA A 500 1.45 4.14 -18.81
C ALA A 500 1.65 4.38 -20.32
N TRP A 501 1.66 5.64 -20.76
CA TRP A 501 1.87 6.01 -22.15
C TRP A 501 3.24 5.57 -22.69
N LEU A 502 4.31 5.75 -21.91
CA LEU A 502 5.64 5.23 -22.26
C LEU A 502 5.64 3.71 -22.39
N SER A 503 4.86 3.01 -21.56
CA SER A 503 4.80 1.56 -21.59
C SER A 503 4.07 1.02 -22.81
N THR A 504 2.98 1.68 -23.23
CA THR A 504 2.11 1.25 -24.33
C THR A 504 2.53 1.76 -25.70
N GLU A 505 3.16 2.93 -25.78
CA GLU A 505 3.48 3.60 -27.05
C GLU A 505 4.95 4.03 -27.12
N GLY A 506 5.40 4.88 -26.19
CA GLY A 506 6.71 5.54 -26.29
C GLY A 506 7.89 4.57 -26.35
N ASN A 507 7.95 3.60 -25.43
CA ASN A 507 9.01 2.60 -25.40
C ASN A 507 8.92 1.63 -26.58
N PRO A 508 7.75 1.07 -26.95
CA PRO A 508 7.59 0.31 -28.19
C PRO A 508 8.19 0.99 -29.43
N ILE A 509 7.86 2.26 -29.66
CA ILE A 509 8.40 3.02 -30.80
C ILE A 509 9.92 3.18 -30.68
N LEU A 510 10.41 3.53 -29.49
CA LEU A 510 11.85 3.65 -29.24
C LEU A 510 12.59 2.34 -29.50
N PHE A 511 12.04 1.20 -29.08
CA PHE A 511 12.63 -0.12 -29.29
C PHE A 511 12.88 -0.38 -30.77
N THR A 512 11.94 -0.02 -31.65
CA THR A 512 12.12 -0.15 -33.10
C THR A 512 13.30 0.69 -33.60
N TYR A 513 13.45 1.94 -33.13
CA TYR A 513 14.56 2.80 -33.54
C TYR A 513 15.94 2.33 -33.07
N ILE A 514 16.02 1.71 -31.89
CA ILE A 514 17.29 1.22 -31.32
C ILE A 514 17.59 -0.25 -31.65
N GLY A 515 16.81 -0.87 -32.55
CA GLY A 515 17.01 -2.26 -32.98
C GLY A 515 16.61 -3.33 -31.96
N LEU A 516 15.79 -2.97 -30.97
CA LEU A 516 15.22 -3.87 -29.95
C LEU A 516 13.73 -4.21 -30.22
N GLY A 517 13.12 -3.57 -31.22
CA GLY A 517 11.76 -3.83 -31.71
C GLY A 517 11.75 -4.70 -32.97
N LEU A 518 10.54 -5.00 -33.46
CA LEU A 518 10.30 -5.67 -34.74
C LEU A 518 9.70 -4.71 -35.76
#